data_AF-A0A285CPL9-F1
#
_entry.id   AF-A0A285CPL9-F1
#
_cell.length_a   1.000
_cell.length_b   1.000
_cell.length_c   1.000
_cell.angle_alpha   90.00
_cell.angle_beta   90.00
_cell.angle_gamma   90.00
#
_symmetry.space_group_name_H-M   'P 1'
#
loop_
_entity.id
_entity.type
_entity.pdbx_description
1 polymer ?
#
loop_
_entity_poly.entity_id
_entity_poly.type
_entity_poly.pdbx_seq_one_letter_code
_entity_poly.pdbx_strand_id
1 'polypeptide(L)'
;MDEWQQEISKAFENKDLIHQFLTILRNTYPRHMGDQLNILWNLVQHDGKWIDQALQRAMTLRLRSANNFRDLLYSLKYEEEQIQPQATKKKAGTYSHITASTRDVDSYIAIMKGGHSA
;
A
#
# COMPACT_ATOMS: atom_id res chain seq x y z
N MET A 1 -23.02 5.29 -19.47
CA MET A 1 -21.69 5.64 -18.91
C MET A 1 -21.81 6.72 -17.84
N ASP A 2 -22.70 7.71 -18.00
CA ASP A 2 -22.83 8.81 -17.03
C ASP A 2 -23.44 8.39 -15.68
N GLU A 3 -24.32 7.39 -15.64
CA GLU A 3 -24.94 6.89 -14.39
C GLU A 3 -23.90 6.37 -13.38
N TRP A 4 -22.96 5.52 -13.81
CA TRP A 4 -21.92 5.00 -12.91
C TRP A 4 -21.01 6.11 -12.36
N GLN A 5 -20.72 7.13 -13.17
CA GLN A 5 -19.93 8.26 -12.69
C GLN A 5 -20.68 9.09 -11.65
N GLN A 6 -22.00 9.23 -11.81
CA GLN A 6 -22.84 9.89 -10.81
C GLN A 6 -22.86 9.09 -9.51
N GLU A 7 -23.02 7.77 -9.59
CA GLU A 7 -23.00 6.91 -8.40
C GLU A 7 -21.66 6.93 -7.67
N ILE A 8 -20.54 6.86 -8.40
CA ILE A 8 -19.20 7.02 -7.79
C ILE A 8 -19.06 8.39 -7.13
N SER A 9 -19.49 9.46 -7.82
CA SER A 9 -19.39 10.83 -7.30
C SER A 9 -20.22 11.03 -6.04
N LYS A 10 -21.34 10.31 -5.86
CA LYS A 10 -22.18 10.40 -4.66
C LYS A 10 -21.44 10.01 -3.37
N ALA A 11 -20.44 9.15 -3.45
CA ALA A 11 -19.71 8.68 -2.28
C ALA A 11 -18.71 9.70 -1.71
N PHE A 12 -18.23 10.65 -2.50
CA PHE A 12 -17.24 11.64 -2.07
C PHE A 12 -17.93 12.89 -1.50
N GLU A 13 -17.38 13.51 -0.48
CA GLU A 13 -17.89 14.77 0.07
C GLU A 13 -17.71 15.92 -0.93
N ASN A 14 -16.51 16.03 -1.51
CA ASN A 14 -16.19 17.10 -2.46
C ASN A 14 -16.50 16.67 -3.90
N LYS A 15 -17.69 17.05 -4.39
CA LYS A 15 -18.15 16.72 -5.75
C LYS A 15 -17.27 17.33 -6.84
N ASP A 16 -16.83 18.58 -6.68
CA ASP A 16 -16.00 19.26 -7.67
C ASP A 16 -14.67 18.54 -7.87
N LEU A 17 -14.05 18.09 -6.77
CA LEU A 17 -12.77 17.40 -6.81
C LEU A 17 -12.87 16.02 -7.48
N ILE A 18 -13.91 15.24 -7.20
CA ILE A 18 -14.11 13.94 -7.87
C ILE A 18 -14.46 14.14 -9.34
N HIS A 19 -15.26 15.15 -9.70
CA HIS A 19 -15.53 15.45 -11.11
C HIS A 19 -14.26 15.86 -11.87
N GLN A 20 -13.39 16.64 -11.22
CA GLN A 20 -12.08 16.98 -11.80
C GLN A 20 -11.22 15.72 -12.01
N PHE A 21 -11.18 14.82 -11.03
CA PHE A 21 -10.44 13.57 -11.12
C PHE A 21 -10.99 12.64 -12.23
N LEU A 22 -12.31 12.48 -12.32
CA LEU A 22 -12.96 11.71 -13.39
C LEU A 22 -12.70 12.31 -14.78
N THR A 23 -12.62 13.63 -14.88
CA THR A 23 -12.24 14.32 -16.13
C THR A 23 -10.80 14.00 -16.51
N ILE A 24 -9.89 14.00 -15.55
CA ILE A 24 -8.49 13.60 -15.77
C ILE A 24 -8.41 12.15 -16.25
N LEU A 25 -9.15 11.23 -15.62
CA LEU A 25 -9.17 9.82 -16.03
C LEU A 25 -9.70 9.66 -17.46
N ARG A 26 -10.79 10.35 -17.80
CA ARG A 26 -11.40 10.30 -19.13
C ARG A 26 -10.43 10.79 -20.21
N ASN A 27 -9.71 11.87 -19.92
CA ASN A 27 -8.75 12.46 -20.86
C ASN A 27 -7.48 11.61 -21.00
N THR A 28 -7.04 10.96 -19.91
CA THR A 28 -5.81 10.15 -19.90
C THR A 28 -6.04 8.75 -20.46
N TYR A 29 -7.21 8.14 -20.17
CA TYR A 29 -7.52 6.74 -20.48
C TYR A 29 -8.89 6.59 -21.16
N PRO A 30 -9.15 7.24 -22.31
CA PRO A 30 -10.47 7.21 -22.95
C PRO A 30 -10.91 5.78 -23.32
N ARG A 31 -9.99 4.95 -23.82
CA ARG A 31 -10.25 3.54 -24.17
C ARG A 31 -10.48 2.65 -22.95
N HIS A 32 -9.84 2.96 -21.82
CA HIS A 32 -9.87 2.15 -20.60
C HIS A 32 -10.74 2.77 -19.50
N MET A 33 -11.60 3.73 -19.83
CA MET A 33 -12.40 4.46 -18.85
C MET A 33 -13.31 3.52 -18.05
N GLY A 34 -13.87 2.48 -18.69
CA GLY A 34 -14.66 1.45 -18.01
C GLY A 34 -13.87 0.74 -16.91
N ASP A 35 -12.63 0.34 -17.19
CA ASP A 35 -11.75 -0.31 -16.21
C ASP A 35 -11.42 0.63 -15.05
N GLN A 36 -11.11 1.90 -15.36
CA GLN A 36 -10.82 2.90 -14.33
C GLN A 36 -12.03 3.12 -13.40
N LEU A 37 -13.24 3.21 -13.97
CA LEU A 37 -14.47 3.37 -13.20
C LEU A 37 -14.80 2.13 -12.37
N ASN A 38 -14.59 0.93 -12.90
CA ASN A 38 -14.81 -0.31 -12.17
C ASN A 38 -13.90 -0.40 -10.94
N ILE A 39 -12.62 -0.03 -11.08
CA ILE A 39 -11.70 0.04 -9.94
C ILE A 39 -12.22 1.03 -8.89
N LEU A 40 -12.60 2.25 -9.29
CA LEU A 40 -13.12 3.25 -8.36
C LEU A 40 -14.40 2.80 -7.66
N TRP A 41 -15.33 2.20 -8.40
CA TRP A 41 -16.58 1.67 -7.85
C TRP A 41 -16.30 0.65 -6.74
N ASN A 42 -15.43 -0.32 -6.99
CA ASN A 42 -15.08 -1.33 -6.00
C ASN A 42 -14.45 -0.71 -4.73
N LEU A 43 -13.60 0.31 -4.89
CA LEU A 43 -12.99 0.99 -3.73
C LEU A 43 -14.03 1.75 -2.91
N VAL A 44 -14.94 2.46 -3.58
CA VAL A 44 -16.01 3.20 -2.92
C VAL A 44 -16.92 2.27 -2.10
N GLN A 45 -17.24 1.08 -2.62
CA GLN A 45 -18.10 0.12 -1.93
C GLN A 45 -17.45 -0.48 -0.67
N HIS A 46 -16.13 -0.64 -0.64
CA HIS A 46 -15.43 -1.30 0.47
C HIS A 46 -14.82 -0.33 1.48
N ASP A 47 -14.36 0.83 1.01
CA ASP A 47 -13.35 1.63 1.72
C ASP A 47 -13.76 3.08 1.95
N GLY A 48 -15.07 3.33 2.03
CA GLY A 48 -15.67 4.66 2.10
C GLY A 48 -15.08 5.62 3.15
N LYS A 49 -14.52 5.12 4.26
CA LYS A 49 -13.87 5.98 5.28
C LYS A 49 -12.69 6.79 4.73
N TRP A 50 -11.99 6.27 3.72
CA TRP A 50 -10.69 6.81 3.28
C TRP A 50 -10.72 7.51 1.93
N ILE A 51 -11.84 7.41 1.21
CA ILE A 51 -11.91 7.82 -0.20
C ILE A 51 -11.70 9.33 -0.37
N ASP A 52 -12.21 10.17 0.55
CA ASP A 52 -12.03 11.62 0.47
C ASP A 52 -10.60 12.05 0.74
N GLN A 53 -9.95 11.48 1.77
CA GLN A 53 -8.55 11.73 2.05
C GLN A 53 -7.65 11.23 0.90
N ALA A 54 -7.95 10.05 0.36
CA ALA A 54 -7.26 9.50 -0.81
C ALA A 54 -7.43 10.42 -2.03
N LEU A 55 -8.61 10.98 -2.26
CA LEU A 55 -8.87 11.88 -3.39
C LEU A 55 -8.07 13.17 -3.27
N GLN A 56 -8.09 13.81 -2.10
CA GLN A 56 -7.30 15.01 -1.85
C GLN A 56 -5.81 14.75 -2.10
N ARG A 57 -5.26 13.69 -1.51
CA ARG A 57 -3.83 13.36 -1.63
C ARG A 57 -3.46 12.90 -3.05
N ALA A 58 -4.33 12.17 -3.75
CA ALA A 58 -4.14 11.82 -5.16
C ALA A 58 -4.05 13.07 -6.05
N MET A 59 -4.92 14.06 -5.80
CA MET A 59 -4.92 15.32 -6.56
C MET A 59 -3.66 16.14 -6.28
N THR A 60 -3.24 16.25 -5.01
CA THR A 60 -1.98 16.93 -4.62
C THR A 60 -0.75 16.26 -5.26
N LEU A 61 -0.68 14.93 -5.20
CA LEU A 61 0.43 14.15 -5.75
C LEU A 61 0.35 13.96 -7.27
N ARG A 62 -0.70 14.47 -7.91
CA ARG A 62 -0.97 14.30 -9.35
C ARG A 62 -0.96 12.82 -9.76
N LEU A 63 -1.50 11.94 -8.92
CA LEU A 63 -1.76 10.56 -9.27
C LEU A 63 -2.98 10.53 -10.18
N ARG A 64 -2.82 10.09 -11.44
CA ARG A 64 -3.84 10.25 -12.49
C ARG A 64 -4.45 8.95 -12.96
N SER A 65 -4.37 7.87 -12.19
CA SER A 65 -5.01 6.58 -12.49
C SER A 65 -5.76 6.02 -11.29
N ALA A 66 -6.80 5.22 -11.53
CA ALA A 66 -7.56 4.52 -10.50
C ALA A 66 -6.69 3.49 -9.76
N ASN A 67 -5.69 2.90 -10.42
CA ASN A 67 -4.72 2.03 -9.75
C ASN A 67 -3.87 2.81 -8.74
N ASN A 68 -3.35 3.97 -9.11
CA ASN A 68 -2.61 4.79 -8.15
C ASN A 68 -3.49 5.28 -7.00
N PHE A 69 -4.77 5.57 -7.28
CA PHE A 69 -5.75 5.91 -6.25
C PHE A 69 -5.97 4.73 -5.27
N ARG A 70 -6.12 3.50 -5.78
CA ARG A 70 -6.19 2.28 -4.96
C ARG A 70 -4.97 2.13 -4.07
N ASP A 71 -3.79 2.22 -4.66
CA ASP A 71 -2.53 1.96 -3.96
C ASP A 71 -2.32 3.01 -2.86
N LEU A 72 -2.68 4.27 -3.13
CA LEU A 72 -2.70 5.35 -2.14
C LEU A 72 -3.71 5.09 -1.01
N LEU A 73 -4.90 4.63 -1.34
CA LEU A 73 -5.91 4.32 -0.34
C LEU A 73 -5.43 3.19 0.59
N TYR A 74 -4.79 2.15 0.04
CA TYR A 74 -4.18 1.09 0.84
C TYR A 74 -3.02 1.58 1.71
N SER A 75 -2.20 2.52 1.22
CA SER A 75 -1.15 3.11 2.04
C SER A 75 -1.73 3.92 3.21
N LEU A 76 -2.82 4.67 2.98
CA LEU A 76 -3.50 5.43 4.05
C LEU A 76 -4.08 4.51 5.13
N LYS A 77 -4.70 3.40 4.74
CA LYS A 77 -5.18 2.39 5.70
C LYS A 77 -4.05 1.82 6.55
N TYR A 78 -2.95 1.45 5.91
CA TYR A 78 -1.79 0.92 6.60
C TYR A 78 -1.17 1.95 7.56
N GLU A 79 -1.10 3.22 7.15
CA GLU A 79 -0.65 4.32 8.03
C GLU A 79 -1.54 4.41 9.30
N GLU A 80 -2.87 4.33 9.20
CA GLU A 80 -3.75 4.34 10.40
C GLU A 80 -3.54 3.12 11.30
N GLU A 81 -3.40 1.93 10.72
CA GLU A 81 -3.17 0.68 11.47
C GLU A 81 -1.83 0.68 12.24
N GLN A 82 -0.85 1.46 11.79
CA GLN A 82 0.45 1.61 12.46
C GLN A 82 0.44 2.71 13.54
N ILE A 83 -0.44 3.71 13.41
CA ILE A 83 -0.60 4.80 14.39
C ILE A 83 -1.40 4.32 15.61
N GLN A 84 -2.28 3.34 15.45
CA GLN A 84 -2.79 2.59 16.61
C GLN A 84 -1.60 1.86 17.24
N PRO A 85 -1.36 2.00 18.56
CA PRO A 85 -0.27 1.28 19.21
C PRO A 85 -0.54 -0.21 19.03
N GLN A 86 0.11 -0.80 18.04
CA GLN A 86 0.17 -2.24 17.92
C GLN A 86 0.81 -2.68 19.23
N ALA A 87 -0.01 -3.25 20.12
CA ALA A 87 0.50 -4.11 21.16
C ALA A 87 1.40 -5.08 20.41
N THR A 88 2.72 -4.89 20.57
CA THR A 88 3.74 -5.59 19.81
C THR A 88 3.67 -7.05 20.22
N LYS A 89 2.74 -7.80 19.62
CA LYS A 89 2.82 -9.24 19.58
C LYS A 89 4.00 -9.51 18.67
N LYS A 90 5.19 -9.50 19.26
CA LYS A 90 6.38 -10.13 18.70
C LYS A 90 5.93 -11.53 18.33
N LYS A 91 5.55 -11.75 17.07
CA LYS A 91 5.39 -13.10 16.56
C LYS A 91 6.80 -13.66 16.66
N ALA A 92 7.02 -14.53 17.64
CA ALA A 92 8.22 -15.34 17.68
C ALA A 92 8.28 -16.00 16.30
N GLY A 93 9.24 -15.57 15.48
CA GLY A 93 9.42 -16.14 14.16
C GLY A 93 9.64 -17.65 14.32
N THR A 94 9.30 -18.43 13.30
CA THR A 94 9.47 -19.89 13.29
C THR A 94 10.86 -20.35 13.75
N TYR A 95 11.86 -19.46 13.66
CA TYR A 95 13.26 -19.68 14.02
C TYR A 95 13.73 -18.96 15.28
N SER A 96 12.83 -18.43 16.13
CA SER A 96 13.21 -17.76 17.39
C SER A 96 13.96 -18.66 18.39
N HIS A 97 13.94 -19.98 18.18
CA HIS A 97 14.71 -20.95 18.94
C HIS A 97 16.11 -21.24 18.35
N ILE A 98 16.42 -20.70 17.16
CA ILE A 98 17.72 -20.87 16.54
C ILE A 98 18.67 -19.84 17.13
N THR A 99 19.53 -20.30 18.05
CA THR A 99 20.70 -19.55 18.50
C THR A 99 21.86 -19.87 17.58
N ALA A 100 22.39 -18.86 16.88
CA ALA A 100 23.61 -19.04 16.10
C ALA A 100 24.76 -19.30 17.07
N SER A 101 25.41 -20.46 16.95
CA SER A 101 26.62 -20.76 17.72
C SER A 101 27.74 -19.86 17.23
N THR A 102 28.17 -18.92 18.06
CA THR A 102 29.35 -18.11 17.79
C THR A 102 30.58 -18.94 18.11
N ARG A 103 31.42 -19.21 17.10
CA ARG A 103 32.73 -19.83 17.32
C ARG A 103 33.70 -18.77 17.83
N ASP A 104 34.50 -19.16 18.80
CA ASP A 104 35.58 -18.33 19.31
C ASP A 104 36.63 -18.05 18.22
N VAL A 105 37.20 -16.84 18.25
CA VAL A 105 38.13 -16.36 17.21
C VAL A 105 39.38 -17.24 17.14
N ASP A 106 39.81 -17.83 18.26
CA ASP A 106 40.99 -18.70 18.29
C ASP A 106 40.77 -19.98 17.46
N SER A 107 39.52 -20.42 17.28
CA SER A 107 39.19 -21.54 16.40
C SER A 107 39.51 -21.25 14.93
N TYR A 108 39.32 -20.01 14.47
CA TYR A 108 39.70 -19.62 13.11
C TYR A 108 41.22 -19.56 12.94
N ILE A 109 41.93 -19.06 13.96
CA ILE A 109 43.39 -18.98 13.95
C ILE A 109 44.03 -20.37 13.94
N ALA A 110 43.48 -21.32 14.70
CA ALA A 110 43.96 -22.70 14.73
C ALA A 110 43.84 -23.40 13.36
N ILE A 111 42.75 -23.15 12.63
CA ILE A 111 42.55 -23.69 11.27
C ILE A 111 43.52 -23.02 10.29
N MET A 112 43.70 -21.70 10.37
CA MET A 112 44.59 -20.95 9.50
C MET A 112 46.07 -21.29 9.68
N LYS A 113 46.48 -21.66 10.89
CA LYS A 113 47.88 -22.07 11.17
C LYS A 113 48.22 -23.47 10.66
N GLY A 114 47.31 -24.13 9.94
CA GLY A 114 47.54 -25.46 9.36
C GLY A 114 47.58 -26.51 10.45
N GLY A 115 46.40 -27.02 10.82
CA GLY A 115 46.25 -28.02 11.88
C GLY A 115 47.26 -29.16 11.76
N HIS A 116 48.21 -29.22 12.70
CA HIS A 116 48.97 -30.42 12.98
C HIS A 116 48.14 -31.28 13.91
N SER A 117 47.43 -32.24 13.31
CA SER A 117 47.07 -33.49 13.96
C SER A 117 47.39 -34.64 13.01
N ALA A 118 48.67 -35.02 13.01
CA ALA A 118 49.18 -36.38 12.83
C ALA A 118 50.47 -36.47 13.66
#